data_AF-A0A1C3NVF6-F1
#
_entry.id   AF-A0A1C3NVF6-F1
#
_cell.length_a   1.000
_cell.length_b   1.000
_cell.length_c   1.000
_cell.angle_alpha   90.00
_cell.angle_beta   90.00
_cell.angle_gamma   90.00
#
_symmetry.space_group_name_H-M   'P 1'
#
loop_
_entity.id
_entity.type
_entity.pdbx_description
1 polymer ?
#
loop_
_entity_poly.entity_id
_entity_poly.type
_entity_poly.pdbx_seq_one_letter_code
_entity_poly.pdbx_strand_id
1 'polypeptide(L)'
;MLVLADRNFLSHRLVRDVLATGAHILWRASASFALTPVRVLADGTYLAELRPARKPDGPPITVRVVEYTVHTTPASGGTASCSELFCLVTDLLDVAEYPALELACAYPDRWGCETVIGHHKTDMGEGQPVLRSKDPEGVAQEMWALFAVYQAIHQLVGAAVDAAGIPPGRISFRHALAAATDTITAGFPPSPA
;
A
#
# COMPACT_ATOMS: atom_id res chain seq x y z
N MET A 1 -4.63 7.94 -11.89
CA MET A 1 -4.51 7.01 -10.74
C MET A 1 -3.04 7.00 -10.31
N LEU A 2 -2.74 7.06 -9.00
CA LEU A 2 -1.37 6.96 -8.48
C LEU A 2 -1.16 5.59 -7.82
N VAL A 3 -0.09 4.88 -8.20
CA VAL A 3 0.25 3.55 -7.68
C VAL A 3 1.43 3.67 -6.73
N LEU A 4 1.22 3.26 -5.48
CA LEU A 4 2.25 3.23 -4.44
C LEU A 4 2.85 1.84 -4.33
N ALA A 5 4.18 1.72 -4.29
CA ALA A 5 4.86 0.43 -4.14
C ALA A 5 6.15 0.54 -3.33
N ASP A 6 6.50 -0.55 -2.65
CA ASP A 6 7.70 -0.61 -1.82
C ASP A 6 8.97 -0.88 -2.64
N ARG A 7 10.12 -0.79 -1.97
CA ARG A 7 11.48 -0.90 -2.52
C ARG A 7 11.80 -2.10 -3.42
N ASN A 8 10.98 -3.14 -3.38
CA ASN A 8 11.19 -4.36 -4.16
C ASN A 8 10.56 -4.33 -5.56
N PHE A 9 9.77 -3.29 -5.89
CA PHE A 9 9.04 -3.20 -7.16
C PHE A 9 9.71 -2.31 -8.21
N LEU A 10 10.65 -1.44 -7.80
CA LEU A 10 11.27 -0.48 -8.71
C LEU A 10 12.10 -1.19 -9.79
N SER A 11 11.61 -1.15 -11.03
CA SER A 11 12.32 -1.62 -12.21
C SER A 11 11.77 -0.94 -13.47
N HIS A 12 12.63 -0.76 -14.48
CA HIS A 12 12.21 -0.17 -15.77
C HIS A 12 10.99 -0.87 -16.37
N ARG A 13 10.99 -2.22 -16.37
CA ARG A 13 9.89 -3.02 -16.92
C ARG A 13 8.56 -2.75 -16.22
N LEU A 14 8.53 -2.84 -14.89
CA LEU A 14 7.29 -2.65 -14.13
C LEU A 14 6.79 -1.21 -14.23
N VAL A 15 7.69 -0.22 -14.18
CA VAL A 15 7.32 1.18 -14.37
C VAL A 15 6.70 1.37 -15.76
N ARG A 16 7.36 0.91 -16.82
CA ARG A 16 6.83 0.97 -18.19
C ARG A 16 5.42 0.36 -18.29
N ASP A 17 5.24 -0.85 -17.75
CA ASP A 17 3.99 -1.58 -17.85
C ASP A 17 2.85 -0.86 -17.09
N VAL A 18 3.16 -0.24 -15.95
CA VAL A 18 2.18 0.56 -15.18
C VAL A 18 1.86 1.88 -15.89
N LEU A 19 2.86 2.61 -16.39
CA LEU A 19 2.63 3.84 -17.15
C LEU A 19 1.79 3.59 -18.41
N ALA A 20 1.96 2.43 -19.06
CA ALA A 20 1.17 2.04 -20.22
C ALA A 20 -0.34 1.87 -19.92
N THR A 21 -0.73 1.72 -18.65
CA THR A 21 -2.14 1.70 -18.23
C THR A 21 -2.75 3.10 -18.07
N GLY A 22 -1.95 4.16 -18.18
CA GLY A 22 -2.34 5.54 -17.84
C GLY A 22 -2.28 5.86 -16.35
N ALA A 23 -1.67 4.98 -15.54
CA ALA A 23 -1.41 5.23 -14.13
C ALA A 23 -0.05 5.90 -13.94
N HIS A 24 0.10 6.62 -12.81
CA HIS A 24 1.35 7.21 -12.35
C HIS A 24 1.93 6.39 -11.21
N ILE A 25 3.22 6.55 -10.95
CA ILE A 25 3.94 5.82 -9.89
C ILE A 25 4.44 6.75 -8.79
N LEU A 26 4.48 6.24 -7.56
CA LEU A 26 5.26 6.80 -6.46
C LEU A 26 5.83 5.65 -5.65
N TRP A 27 7.00 5.17 -6.08
CA TRP A 27 7.60 3.93 -5.59
C TRP A 27 8.87 4.19 -4.84
N ARG A 28 9.11 3.44 -3.76
CA ARG A 28 10.37 3.54 -3.04
C ARG A 28 11.49 2.82 -3.81
N ALA A 29 12.68 3.39 -3.79
CA ALA A 29 13.91 2.74 -4.21
C ALA A 29 14.60 2.09 -2.99
N SER A 30 15.25 0.95 -3.19
CA SER A 30 16.16 0.40 -2.19
C SER A 30 17.47 1.20 -2.17
N ALA A 31 18.19 1.17 -1.05
CA ALA A 31 19.52 1.77 -0.96
C ALA A 31 20.54 1.17 -1.96
N SER A 32 20.29 -0.06 -2.43
CA SER A 32 21.10 -0.73 -3.45
C SER A 32 20.74 -0.32 -4.88
N PHE A 33 19.63 0.38 -5.10
CA PHE A 33 19.19 0.79 -6.43
C PHE A 33 19.84 2.14 -6.79
N ALA A 34 20.81 2.11 -7.69
CA ALA A 34 21.53 3.31 -8.10
C ALA A 34 20.65 4.22 -8.98
N LEU A 35 20.36 5.42 -8.47
CA LEU A 35 19.72 6.52 -9.22
C LEU A 35 20.73 7.64 -9.40
N THR A 36 21.30 7.76 -10.60
CA THR A 36 22.25 8.83 -10.91
C THR A 36 21.50 10.11 -11.29
N PRO A 37 21.70 11.24 -10.59
CA PRO A 37 21.09 12.50 -10.95
C PRO A 37 21.52 12.95 -12.36
N VAL A 38 20.53 13.18 -13.22
CA VAL A 38 20.69 13.80 -14.54
C VAL A 38 20.56 15.32 -14.42
N ARG A 39 19.63 15.80 -13.59
CA ARG A 39 19.38 17.22 -13.36
C ARG A 39 18.73 17.45 -12.00
N VAL A 40 19.26 18.40 -11.23
CA VAL A 40 18.61 18.87 -9.99
C VAL A 40 17.55 19.94 -10.32
N LEU A 41 16.41 19.86 -9.65
CA LEU A 41 15.26 20.74 -9.79
C LEU A 41 15.25 21.83 -8.70
N ALA A 42 14.37 22.83 -8.86
CA ALA A 42 14.37 24.03 -8.02
C ALA A 42 14.02 23.77 -6.54
N ASP A 43 13.32 22.67 -6.25
CA ASP A 43 12.93 22.25 -4.89
C ASP A 43 13.93 21.27 -4.25
N GLY A 44 15.08 21.05 -4.90
CA GLY A 44 16.13 20.14 -4.42
C GLY A 44 15.93 18.67 -4.79
N THR A 45 14.80 18.30 -5.39
CA THR A 45 14.61 16.97 -6.01
C THR A 45 15.42 16.85 -7.29
N TYR A 46 15.58 15.65 -7.85
CA TYR A 46 16.36 15.48 -9.08
C TYR A 46 15.72 14.51 -10.07
N LEU A 47 15.98 14.73 -11.35
CA LEU A 47 15.63 13.81 -12.42
C LEU A 47 16.69 12.71 -12.52
N ALA A 48 16.26 11.48 -12.73
CA ALA A 48 17.09 10.32 -13.04
C ALA A 48 16.48 9.54 -14.22
N GLU A 49 17.21 8.56 -14.75
CA GLU A 49 16.73 7.68 -15.80
C GLU A 49 16.68 6.23 -15.33
N LEU A 50 15.50 5.63 -15.38
CA LEU A 50 15.36 4.18 -15.29
C LEU A 50 15.73 3.59 -16.65
N ARG A 51 16.83 2.86 -16.71
CA ARG A 51 17.29 2.22 -17.95
C ARG A 51 16.73 0.80 -18.06
N PRO A 52 16.35 0.35 -19.28
CA PRO A 52 16.02 -1.05 -19.50
C PRO A 52 17.21 -1.96 -19.23
N ALA A 53 16.94 -3.21 -18.86
CA ALA A 53 17.99 -4.22 -18.73
C ALA A 53 18.64 -4.54 -20.08
N ARG A 54 17.86 -4.53 -21.18
CA ARG A 54 18.36 -4.71 -22.55
C ARG A 54 17.78 -3.64 -23.46
N LYS A 55 18.57 -3.14 -24.43
CA LYS A 55 18.13 -2.11 -25.39
C LYS A 55 16.76 -2.40 -26.06
N PRO A 56 16.42 -3.65 -26.44
CA PRO A 56 15.11 -3.94 -27.03
C PRO A 56 13.92 -3.80 -26.07
N ASP A 57 14.14 -3.76 -24.75
CA ASP A 57 13.06 -3.69 -23.76
C ASP A 57 12.43 -2.28 -23.67
N GLY A 58 12.98 -1.28 -24.38
CA GLY A 58 12.39 0.06 -24.56
C GLY A 58 13.37 1.20 -24.30
N PRO A 59 12.96 2.46 -24.48
CA PRO A 59 13.79 3.61 -24.13
C PRO A 59 13.93 3.78 -22.60
N PRO A 60 14.95 4.51 -22.12
CA PRO A 60 15.00 4.96 -20.73
C PRO A 60 13.76 5.76 -20.35
N ILE A 61 13.34 5.67 -19.09
CA ILE A 61 12.21 6.42 -18.54
C ILE A 61 12.77 7.50 -17.61
N THR A 62 12.49 8.76 -17.91
CA THR A 62 12.82 9.86 -17.00
C THR A 62 11.87 9.84 -15.81
N VAL A 63 12.45 9.89 -14.63
CA VAL A 63 11.73 9.92 -13.35
C VAL A 63 12.28 11.03 -12.48
N ARG A 64 11.47 11.53 -11.56
CA ARG A 64 11.88 12.43 -10.50
C ARG A 64 12.09 11.63 -9.21
N VAL A 65 13.14 11.99 -8.50
CA VAL A 65 13.55 11.36 -7.24
C VAL A 65 13.37 12.35 -6.10
N VAL A 66 12.64 11.92 -5.08
CA VAL A 66 12.35 12.67 -3.87
C VAL A 66 13.00 11.94 -2.69
N GLU A 67 13.96 12.58 -2.06
CA GLU A 67 14.64 12.05 -0.88
C GLU A 67 14.20 12.78 0.39
N TYR A 68 13.85 12.03 1.42
CA TYR A 68 13.51 12.58 2.74
C TYR A 68 13.84 11.59 3.85
N THR A 69 14.13 12.11 5.04
CA THR A 69 14.47 11.28 6.20
C THR A 69 13.25 11.11 7.09
N VAL A 70 12.89 9.86 7.36
CA VAL A 70 11.87 9.51 8.34
C VAL A 70 12.53 9.34 9.69
N HIS A 71 12.06 10.10 10.68
CA HIS A 71 12.49 9.98 12.07
C HIS A 71 11.42 9.22 12.86
N THR A 72 11.79 8.09 13.45
CA THR A 72 10.89 7.27 14.28
C THR A 72 11.33 7.35 15.73
N THR A 73 10.46 7.88 16.57
CA THR A 73 10.61 7.83 18.03
C THR A 73 9.88 6.60 18.59
N PRO A 74 10.55 5.70 19.33
CA PRO A 74 9.91 4.53 19.90
C PRO A 74 8.84 4.94 20.93
N ALA A 75 7.69 4.25 20.92
CA ALA A 75 6.56 4.53 21.81
C ALA A 75 6.87 4.32 23.31
N SER A 76 7.94 3.58 23.63
CA SER A 76 8.31 3.20 25.01
C SER A 76 9.34 4.14 25.65
N GLY A 77 9.20 5.46 25.48
CA GLY A 77 10.01 6.46 26.21
C GLY A 77 11.54 6.34 26.09
N GLY A 78 12.03 5.56 25.13
CA GLY A 78 13.46 5.34 24.90
C GLY A 78 14.09 6.47 24.09
N THR A 79 15.33 6.82 24.40
CA THR A 79 16.11 7.88 23.73
C THR A 79 16.61 7.52 22.32
N ALA A 80 16.39 6.28 21.86
CA ALA A 80 16.86 5.83 20.55
C ALA A 80 15.93 6.30 19.43
N SER A 81 16.19 7.49 18.88
CA SER A 81 15.61 7.94 17.62
C SER A 81 16.27 7.20 16.45
N CYS A 82 15.50 6.47 15.65
CA CYS A 82 15.98 5.90 14.39
C CYS A 82 15.65 6.86 13.25
N SER A 83 16.62 7.12 12.37
CA SER A 83 16.41 7.89 11.15
C SER A 83 16.68 7.01 9.93
N GLU A 84 15.74 6.94 8.99
CA GLU A 84 15.87 6.17 7.76
C GLU A 84 15.68 7.10 6.55
N LEU A 85 16.58 7.02 5.57
CA LEU A 85 16.42 7.73 4.31
C LEU A 85 15.42 6.99 3.41
N PHE A 86 14.40 7.72 2.97
CA PHE A 86 13.44 7.27 1.97
C PHE A 86 13.78 7.95 0.65
N CYS A 87 13.88 7.16 -0.40
CA CYS A 87 14.10 7.62 -1.77
C CYS A 87 12.88 7.18 -2.58
N LEU A 88 12.03 8.13 -2.97
CA LEU A 88 10.84 7.89 -3.77
C LEU A 88 11.11 8.26 -5.23
N VAL A 89 10.56 7.47 -6.14
CA VAL A 89 10.67 7.60 -7.58
C VAL A 89 9.28 7.78 -8.17
N THR A 90 9.11 8.83 -8.97
CA THR A 90 7.83 9.15 -9.61
C THR A 90 8.02 9.62 -11.06
N ASP A 91 7.01 9.41 -11.91
CA ASP A 91 6.93 10.02 -13.25
C ASP A 91 6.30 11.43 -13.22
N LEU A 92 5.87 11.92 -12.05
CA LEU A 92 5.31 13.26 -11.86
C LEU A 92 6.44 14.31 -11.76
N LEU A 93 6.82 14.86 -12.91
CA LEU A 93 8.04 15.66 -13.04
C LEU A 93 7.86 17.15 -12.68
N ASP A 94 6.64 17.68 -12.75
CA ASP A 94 6.38 19.10 -12.48
C ASP A 94 6.44 19.40 -10.98
N VAL A 95 7.32 20.31 -10.59
CA VAL A 95 7.58 20.68 -9.20
C VAL A 95 6.45 21.51 -8.59
N ALA A 96 5.80 22.35 -9.40
CA ALA A 96 4.72 23.22 -8.96
C ALA A 96 3.40 22.46 -8.86
N GLU A 97 3.13 21.54 -9.80
CA GLU A 97 1.92 20.72 -9.80
C GLU A 97 2.01 19.57 -8.79
N TYR A 98 3.21 19.00 -8.58
CA TYR A 98 3.43 17.87 -7.68
C TYR A 98 4.55 18.18 -6.67
N PRO A 99 4.25 18.92 -5.59
CA PRO A 99 5.23 19.27 -4.57
C PRO A 99 5.83 18.04 -3.88
N ALA A 100 7.14 18.07 -3.61
CA ALA A 100 7.86 16.94 -3.03
C ALA A 100 7.29 16.50 -1.66
N LEU A 101 6.83 17.47 -0.84
CA LEU A 101 6.23 17.21 0.45
C LEU A 101 4.90 16.44 0.32
N GLU A 102 4.05 16.81 -0.64
CA GLU A 102 2.77 16.13 -0.84
C GLU A 102 2.99 14.68 -1.29
N LEU A 103 3.95 14.44 -2.18
CA LEU A 103 4.36 13.10 -2.56
C LEU A 103 4.88 12.31 -1.34
N ALA A 104 5.75 12.90 -0.52
CA ALA A 104 6.24 12.27 0.70
C ALA A 104 5.10 11.95 1.70
N CYS A 105 4.08 12.81 1.80
CA CYS A 105 2.91 12.61 2.65
C CYS A 105 1.93 11.57 2.10
N ALA A 106 1.87 11.35 0.78
CA ALA A 106 1.04 10.32 0.16
C ALA A 106 1.65 8.91 0.28
N TYR A 107 2.98 8.80 0.29
CA TYR A 107 3.65 7.50 0.30
C TYR A 107 3.28 6.58 1.49
N PRO A 108 3.08 7.07 2.73
CA PRO A 108 2.61 6.26 3.85
C PRO A 108 1.33 5.48 3.58
N ASP A 109 0.42 5.94 2.71
CA ASP A 109 -0.83 5.22 2.38
C ASP A 109 -0.56 3.85 1.73
N ARG A 110 0.65 3.61 1.23
CA ARG A 110 1.12 2.30 0.79
C ARG A 110 0.96 1.24 1.88
N TRP A 111 1.11 1.60 3.17
CA TRP A 111 0.91 0.68 4.29
C TRP A 111 -0.48 0.06 4.34
N GLY A 112 -1.47 0.65 3.67
CA GLY A 112 -2.82 0.08 3.57
C GLY A 112 -2.83 -1.37 3.10
N CYS A 113 -1.92 -1.77 2.20
CA CYS A 113 -1.83 -3.17 1.76
C CYS A 113 -1.38 -4.12 2.88
N GLU A 114 -0.50 -3.69 3.78
CA GLU A 114 -0.08 -4.47 4.94
C GLU A 114 -1.21 -4.58 5.97
N THR A 115 -2.00 -3.52 6.15
CA THR A 115 -3.20 -3.55 6.99
C THR A 115 -4.21 -4.59 6.47
N VAL A 116 -4.46 -4.63 5.16
CA VAL A 116 -5.32 -5.66 4.54
C VAL A 116 -4.77 -7.06 4.79
N ILE A 117 -3.47 -7.27 4.55
CA ILE A 117 -2.81 -8.56 4.79
C ILE A 117 -2.93 -8.95 6.28
N GLY A 118 -2.78 -8.00 7.19
CA GLY A 118 -2.95 -8.20 8.64
C GLY A 118 -4.36 -8.63 9.00
N HIS A 119 -5.39 -7.99 8.44
CA HIS A 119 -6.78 -8.38 8.66
C HIS A 119 -7.05 -9.83 8.25
N HIS A 120 -6.53 -10.26 7.09
CA HIS A 120 -6.71 -11.62 6.61
C HIS A 120 -5.94 -12.65 7.46
N LYS A 121 -4.70 -12.33 7.83
CA LYS A 121 -3.83 -13.24 8.58
C LYS A 121 -4.21 -13.36 10.05
N THR A 122 -4.66 -12.27 10.67
CA THR A 122 -4.80 -12.16 12.12
C THR A 122 -6.24 -11.99 12.55
N ASP A 123 -6.95 -11.00 12.00
CA ASP A 123 -8.29 -10.65 12.51
C ASP A 123 -9.38 -11.62 12.02
N MET A 124 -9.33 -12.07 10.76
CA MET A 124 -10.28 -13.03 10.21
C MET A 124 -9.96 -14.49 10.59
N GLY A 125 -8.72 -14.76 10.96
CA GLY A 125 -8.24 -16.10 11.28
C GLY A 125 -8.08 -16.39 12.75
N GLU A 126 -8.34 -15.42 13.63
CA GLU A 126 -8.00 -15.49 15.06
C GLU A 126 -6.54 -15.94 15.31
N GLY A 127 -5.63 -15.61 14.38
CA GLY A 127 -4.23 -16.03 14.40
C GLY A 127 -3.95 -17.49 14.04
N GLN A 128 -4.93 -18.24 13.49
CA GLN A 128 -4.76 -19.60 12.97
C GLN A 128 -4.74 -19.64 11.44
N PRO A 129 -4.18 -20.71 10.82
CA PRO A 129 -4.29 -20.92 9.38
C PRO A 129 -5.77 -20.99 8.97
N VAL A 130 -6.24 -19.96 8.27
CA VAL A 130 -7.65 -19.82 7.85
C VAL A 130 -7.99 -20.81 6.73
N LEU A 131 -6.97 -21.22 5.97
CA LEU A 131 -7.14 -22.03 4.78
C LEU A 131 -7.12 -23.53 5.12
N ARG A 132 -8.14 -24.25 4.67
CA ARG A 132 -8.38 -25.67 4.99
C ARG A 132 -8.16 -26.59 3.78
N SER A 133 -8.34 -26.06 2.58
CA SER A 133 -8.13 -26.78 1.33
C SER A 133 -6.69 -27.30 1.20
N LYS A 134 -6.56 -28.48 0.60
CA LYS A 134 -5.28 -29.18 0.40
C LYS A 134 -4.83 -29.19 -1.07
N ASP A 135 -5.57 -28.51 -1.95
CA ASP A 135 -5.25 -28.35 -3.37
C ASP A 135 -5.24 -26.86 -3.76
N PRO A 136 -4.50 -26.46 -4.81
CA PRO A 136 -4.33 -25.06 -5.18
C PRO A 136 -5.63 -24.35 -5.58
N GLU A 137 -6.59 -25.06 -6.18
CA GLU A 137 -7.83 -24.47 -6.65
C GLU A 137 -8.76 -24.14 -5.46
N GLY A 138 -8.91 -25.08 -4.53
CA GLY A 138 -9.64 -24.86 -3.28
C GLY A 138 -9.00 -23.75 -2.43
N VAL A 139 -7.67 -23.68 -2.37
CA VAL A 139 -6.95 -22.58 -1.70
C VAL A 139 -7.26 -21.23 -2.36
N ALA A 140 -7.26 -21.16 -3.69
CA ALA A 140 -7.61 -19.92 -4.40
C ALA A 140 -9.07 -19.52 -4.14
N GLN A 141 -10.00 -20.49 -4.14
CA GLN A 141 -11.41 -20.25 -3.84
C GLN A 141 -11.60 -19.69 -2.42
N GLU A 142 -10.96 -20.29 -1.42
CA GLU A 142 -11.02 -19.82 -0.04
C GLU A 142 -10.46 -18.41 0.12
N MET A 143 -9.35 -18.09 -0.57
CA MET A 143 -8.81 -16.73 -0.60
C MET A 143 -9.79 -15.73 -1.21
N TRP A 144 -10.46 -16.07 -2.32
CA TRP A 144 -11.50 -15.22 -2.91
C TRP A 144 -12.69 -15.00 -1.96
N ALA A 145 -13.09 -16.02 -1.20
CA ALA A 145 -14.13 -15.89 -0.19
C ALA A 145 -13.71 -14.90 0.91
N LEU A 146 -12.47 -14.98 1.40
CA LEU A 146 -11.96 -14.04 2.41
C LEU A 146 -11.90 -12.60 1.87
N PHE A 147 -11.44 -12.41 0.63
CA PHE A 147 -11.46 -11.10 -0.01
C PHE A 147 -12.88 -10.54 -0.14
N ALA A 148 -13.86 -11.38 -0.48
CA ALA A 148 -15.27 -10.95 -0.55
C ALA A 148 -15.80 -10.50 0.83
N VAL A 149 -15.51 -11.26 1.89
CA VAL A 149 -15.87 -10.88 3.27
C VAL A 149 -15.20 -9.57 3.67
N TYR A 150 -13.91 -9.41 3.37
CA TYR A 150 -13.16 -8.19 3.65
C TYR A 150 -13.83 -6.97 3.00
N GLN A 151 -14.20 -7.08 1.72
CA GLN A 151 -14.87 -6.00 1.02
C GLN A 151 -16.29 -5.74 1.53
N ALA A 152 -17.02 -6.76 1.95
CA ALA A 152 -18.35 -6.59 2.55
C ALA A 152 -18.26 -5.81 3.88
N ILE A 153 -17.28 -6.13 4.74
CA ILE A 153 -17.04 -5.39 5.99
C ILE A 153 -16.62 -3.94 5.69
N HIS A 154 -15.76 -3.71 4.70
CA HIS A 154 -15.36 -2.35 4.33
C HIS A 154 -16.52 -1.51 3.76
N GLN A 155 -17.44 -2.12 3.00
CA GLN A 155 -18.66 -1.44 2.56
C GLN A 155 -19.55 -1.06 3.75
N LEU A 156 -19.70 -1.96 4.74
CA LEU A 156 -20.44 -1.68 5.97
C LEU A 156 -19.79 -0.54 6.77
N VAL A 157 -18.47 -0.56 6.92
CA VAL A 157 -17.70 0.53 7.56
C VAL A 157 -17.90 1.85 6.81
N GLY A 158 -17.85 1.83 5.47
CA GLY A 158 -18.09 3.02 4.64
C GLY A 158 -19.48 3.61 4.86
N ALA A 159 -20.51 2.77 4.82
CA ALA A 159 -21.88 3.21 5.10
C ALA A 159 -22.05 3.78 6.52
N ALA A 160 -21.40 3.18 7.52
CA ALA A 160 -21.42 3.68 8.91
C ALA A 160 -20.69 5.01 9.06
N VAL A 161 -19.54 5.17 8.39
CA VAL A 161 -18.78 6.42 8.32
C VAL A 161 -19.61 7.54 7.72
N ASP A 162 -20.26 7.28 6.58
CA ASP A 162 -21.10 8.26 5.90
C ASP A 162 -22.30 8.65 6.76
N ALA A 163 -22.96 7.67 7.40
CA ALA A 163 -24.09 7.92 8.28
C ALA A 163 -23.70 8.69 9.56
N ALA A 164 -22.51 8.44 10.11
CA ALA A 164 -22.05 9.07 11.35
C ALA A 164 -21.24 10.36 11.14
N GLY A 165 -20.80 10.65 9.91
CA GLY A 165 -19.96 11.80 9.58
C GLY A 165 -18.58 11.77 10.25
N ILE A 166 -18.00 10.59 10.47
CA ILE A 166 -16.69 10.42 11.13
C ILE A 166 -15.60 10.00 10.14
N PRO A 167 -14.31 10.31 10.39
CA PRO A 167 -13.24 9.85 9.51
C PRO A 167 -13.19 8.30 9.39
N PRO A 168 -12.93 7.73 8.18
CA PRO A 168 -12.89 6.28 7.97
C PRO A 168 -11.99 5.51 8.93
N GLY A 169 -10.82 6.08 9.28
CA GLY A 169 -9.86 5.48 10.21
C GLY A 169 -10.33 5.40 11.67
N ARG A 170 -11.53 5.90 12.00
CA ARG A 170 -12.09 5.84 13.36
C ARG A 170 -12.88 4.57 13.65
N ILE A 171 -13.25 3.79 12.62
CA ILE A 171 -13.93 2.51 12.81
C ILE A 171 -12.92 1.38 12.73
N SER A 172 -12.81 0.61 13.82
CA SER A 172 -11.96 -0.58 13.87
C SER A 172 -12.57 -1.71 13.03
N PHE A 173 -11.78 -2.24 12.09
CA PHE A 173 -12.16 -3.40 11.29
C PHE A 173 -12.58 -4.59 12.15
N ARG A 174 -11.83 -4.89 13.23
CA ARG A 174 -12.13 -5.99 14.14
C ARG A 174 -13.49 -5.82 14.81
N HIS A 175 -13.82 -4.61 15.25
CA HIS A 175 -15.12 -4.34 15.87
C HIS A 175 -16.25 -4.42 14.83
N ALA A 176 -16.03 -3.94 13.61
CA ALA A 176 -17.00 -4.07 12.52
C ALA A 176 -17.24 -5.54 12.16
N LEU A 177 -16.18 -6.36 12.10
CA LEU A 177 -16.28 -7.80 11.85
C LEU A 177 -17.06 -8.49 12.98
N ALA A 178 -16.74 -8.22 14.24
CA ALA A 178 -17.46 -8.79 15.39
C ALA A 178 -18.94 -8.43 15.37
N ALA A 179 -19.27 -7.14 15.15
CA ALA A 179 -20.65 -6.68 15.08
C ALA A 179 -21.43 -7.31 13.92
N ALA A 180 -20.80 -7.50 12.76
CA ALA A 180 -21.40 -8.16 11.61
C ALA A 180 -21.68 -9.64 11.91
N THR A 181 -20.72 -10.34 12.53
CA THR A 181 -20.88 -11.74 12.96
C THR A 181 -22.05 -11.87 13.96
N ASP A 182 -22.08 -11.05 15.01
CA ASP A 182 -23.14 -11.07 16.02
C ASP A 182 -24.53 -10.86 15.39
N THR A 183 -24.64 -9.93 14.43
CA THR A 183 -25.89 -9.64 13.71
C THR A 183 -26.36 -10.85 12.89
N ILE A 184 -25.45 -11.50 12.16
CA ILE A 184 -25.77 -12.67 11.33
C ILE A 184 -26.16 -13.86 12.22
N THR A 185 -25.41 -14.13 13.30
CA THR A 185 -25.70 -15.23 14.22
C THR A 185 -27.03 -15.02 14.95
N ALA A 186 -27.41 -13.78 15.26
CA ALA A 186 -28.73 -13.48 15.81
C ALA A 186 -29.87 -13.73 14.79
N GLY A 187 -29.65 -13.43 13.51
CA GLY A 187 -30.61 -13.67 12.44
C GLY A 187 -30.70 -15.14 11.97
N PHE A 188 -29.64 -15.91 12.17
CA PHE A 188 -29.51 -17.32 11.83
C PHE A 188 -28.87 -18.08 13.00
N PRO A 189 -29.63 -18.34 14.09
CA PRO A 189 -29.08 -19.02 15.25
C PRO A 189 -28.57 -20.41 14.84
N PRO A 190 -27.40 -20.85 15.35
CA PRO A 190 -26.91 -22.19 15.07
C PRO A 190 -27.93 -23.21 15.53
N SER A 191 -28.23 -24.19 14.67
CA SER A 191 -29.12 -25.28 15.03
C SER A 191 -28.53 -26.03 16.22
N PRO A 192 -29.30 -26.36 17.28
CA PRO A 192 -28.78 -27.15 18.38
C PRO A 192 -28.26 -28.49 17.82
N ALA A 193 -27.07 -28.86 18.28
CA ALA A 193 -26.40 -30.12 17.94
C ALA A 193 -27.12 -31.34 18.53
#